data_AF-A0A3Q0G162-F1
#
_entry.id   AF-A0A3Q0G162-F1
#
_cell.length_a   1.000
_cell.length_b   1.000
_cell.length_c   1.000
_cell.angle_alpha   90.00
_cell.angle_beta   90.00
_cell.angle_gamma   90.00
#
_symmetry.space_group_name_H-M   'P 1'
#
loop_
_entity.id
_entity.type
_entity.pdbx_description
1 polymer ?
#
loop_
_entity_poly.entity_id
_entity_poly.type
_entity_poly.pdbx_seq_one_letter_code
_entity_poly.pdbx_strand_id
1 'polypeptide(L)' 'MAVLDKIVSFLKIAWAKQPVLVVPPGISSVAIVLPFVSPYIKYTEMANRATPYVYPASPKSCPYSQLPLLAPLVLSASTR' A
#
# COMPACT_ATOMS: atom_id res chain seq x y z
N MET A 1 12.54 0.50 33.33
CA MET A 1 11.28 -0.27 33.40
C MET A 1 10.06 0.60 33.68
N ALA A 2 10.12 1.58 34.59
CA ALA A 2 8.97 2.42 34.97
C ALA A 2 8.23 3.19 33.85
N VAL A 3 8.85 3.43 32.69
CA VAL A 3 8.20 4.13 31.55
C VAL A 3 7.25 3.21 30.80
N LEU A 4 7.63 1.95 30.57
CA LEU A 4 6.76 0.97 29.91
C LEU A 4 5.54 0.66 30.76
N ASP A 5 5.71 0.54 32.08
CA ASP A 5 4.61 0.29 33.02
C ASP A 5 3.55 1.40 32.97
N LYS A 6 3.97 2.66 32.81
CA LYS A 6 3.07 3.81 32.65
C LYS A 6 2.30 3.77 31.33
N ILE A 7 2.97 3.43 30.23
CA ILE A 7 2.35 3.30 28.90
C ILE A 7 1.31 2.18 28.90
N VAL A 8 1.65 1.03 29.48
CA VAL A 8 0.74 -0.12 29.61
C VAL A 8 -0.47 0.24 30.46
N SER A 9 -0.27 0.95 31.59
CA SER A 9 -1.38 1.41 32.43
C SER A 9 -2.29 2.40 31.71
N PHE A 10 -1.72 3.37 30.99
CA PHE A 10 -2.48 4.34 30.19
C PHE A 10 -3.29 3.66 29.09
N LEU A 11 -2.67 2.72 28.37
CA LEU A 11 -3.32 2.00 27.28
C LEU A 11 -4.51 1.19 27.78
N LYS A 12 -4.38 0.49 28.92
CA LYS A 12 -5.49 -0.25 29.57
C LYS A 12 -6.67 0.66 29.91
N ILE A 13 -6.40 1.84 30.48
CA ILE A 13 -7.45 2.82 30.85
C ILE A 13 -8.11 3.39 29.59
N ALA A 14 -7.33 3.76 28.58
CA ALA A 14 -7.82 4.33 27.34
C ALA A 14 -8.65 3.32 26.53
N TRP A 15 -8.27 2.04 26.54
CA TRP A 15 -9.02 0.95 25.89
C TRP A 15 -10.39 0.75 26.53
N ALA A 16 -10.48 0.81 27.87
CA ALA A 16 -11.74 0.63 28.59
C ALA A 16 -12.70 1.82 28.41
N LYS A 17 -12.17 3.04 28.27
CA LYS A 17 -12.99 4.26 28.25
C LYS A 17 -13.31 4.77 26.86
N GLN A 18 -12.35 4.75 25.94
CA GLN A 18 -12.47 5.32 24.60
C GLN A 18 -11.67 4.49 23.57
N PRO A 19 -12.14 3.26 23.24
CA PRO A 19 -11.43 2.39 22.31
C PRO A 19 -11.31 3.01 20.90
N VAL A 20 -12.26 3.86 20.53
CA VAL A 20 -12.29 4.59 19.24
C VAL A 20 -11.07 5.50 19.06
N LEU A 21 -10.43 5.97 20.13
CA LEU A 21 -9.21 6.80 20.02
C LEU A 21 -7.92 5.97 20.03
N VAL A 22 -7.96 4.74 20.55
CA VAL A 22 -6.78 3.88 20.66
C VAL A 22 -6.61 2.99 19.44
N VAL A 23 -7.71 2.47 18.89
CA VAL A 23 -7.68 1.50 17.78
C VAL A 23 -7.17 2.11 16.47
N PRO A 24 -7.65 3.30 15.99
CA PRO A 24 -7.20 3.86 14.73
C PRO A 24 -5.70 4.16 14.64
N PRO A 25 -5.05 4.84 15.63
CA PRO A 25 -3.60 5.03 15.57
C PRO A 25 -2.85 3.70 15.72
N GLY A 26 -3.39 2.72 16.46
CA GLY A 26 -2.86 1.36 16.51
C GLY A 26 -2.83 0.71 15.13
N ILE A 27 -3.95 0.68 14.42
CA ILE A 27 -4.04 0.12 13.07
C ILE A 27 -3.15 0.88 12.09
N SER A 28 -3.13 2.21 12.16
CA SER A 28 -2.27 3.05 11.32
C SER A 28 -0.78 2.74 11.55
N SER A 29 -0.35 2.60 12.80
CA SER A 29 1.02 2.25 13.13
C SER A 29 1.41 0.85 12.59
N VAL A 30 0.50 -0.12 12.70
CA VAL A 30 0.72 -1.46 12.14
C VAL A 30 0.79 -1.39 10.62
N ALA A 31 -0.10 -0.66 9.97
CA ALA A 31 -0.11 -0.52 8.51
C ALA A 31 1.18 0.12 7.97
N ILE A 32 1.80 1.04 8.72
CA ILE A 32 3.07 1.67 8.33
C ILE A 32 4.25 0.71 8.54
N VAL A 33 4.28 -0.05 9.64
CA VAL A 33 5.42 -0.92 9.98
C VAL A 33 5.39 -2.24 9.21
N LEU A 34 4.19 -2.79 8.95
CA LEU A 34 4.01 -4.12 8.37
C LEU A 34 4.69 -4.32 7.00
N PRO A 35 4.70 -3.34 6.07
CA PRO A 35 5.40 -3.48 4.79
C PRO A 35 6.93 -3.64 4.93
N PHE A 36 7.54 -3.10 5.98
CA PHE A 36 8.99 -3.19 6.19
C PHE A 36 9.41 -4.51 6.83
N VAL A 37 8.54 -5.13 7.61
CA VAL A 37 8.81 -6.40 8.30
C VAL A 37 8.40 -7.61 7.46
N SER A 38 7.41 -7.45 6.57
CA SER A 38 6.87 -8.56 5.79
C SER A 38 7.76 -8.92 4.59
N PRO A 39 8.23 -10.18 4.48
CA PRO A 39 8.97 -10.65 3.31
C PRO A 39 8.07 -10.80 2.07
N TYR A 40 6.75 -10.64 2.22
CA TYR A 40 5.78 -10.88 1.15
C TYR A 40 5.62 -9.72 0.16
N ILE A 41 6.05 -8.50 0.53
CA ILE A 41 5.93 -7.33 -0.35
C ILE A 41 6.64 -7.52 -1.70
N LYS A 42 7.72 -8.30 -1.73
CA LYS A 42 8.43 -8.66 -2.97
C LYS A 42 7.55 -9.42 -3.96
N TYR A 43 6.70 -10.32 -3.48
CA TYR A 43 5.83 -11.13 -4.34
C TYR A 43 4.67 -10.30 -4.90
N THR A 44 4.15 -9.34 -4.13
CA THR A 44 3.12 -8.41 -4.60
C THR A 44 3.65 -7.54 -5.75
N GLU A 45 4.90 -7.09 -5.68
CA GLU A 45 5.53 -6.37 -6.79
C GLU A 45 5.68 -7.26 -8.04
N MET A 46 6.20 -8.48 -7.88
CA MET A 46 6.33 -9.42 -8.99
C MET A 46 4.98 -9.73 -9.65
N ALA A 47 3.91 -9.86 -8.86
CA ALA A 47 2.56 -10.08 -9.38
C ALA A 47 2.08 -8.89 -10.23
N ASN A 48 2.26 -7.65 -9.76
CA ASN A 48 1.89 -6.44 -10.51
C ASN A 48 2.71 -6.26 -11.80
N ARG A 49 3.93 -6.79 -11.87
CA ARG A 49 4.75 -6.79 -13.09
C ARG A 49 4.38 -7.90 -14.07
N ALA A 50 3.91 -9.03 -13.56
CA ALA A 50 3.51 -10.17 -14.38
C ALA A 50 2.16 -9.93 -15.11
N THR A 51 1.34 -8.99 -14.64
CA THR A 51 0.06 -8.65 -15.27
C THR A 51 0.24 -7.70 -16.46
N PRO A 52 -0.03 -8.13 -17.71
CA PRO A 52 0.11 -7.28 -18.89
C PRO A 52 -1.07 -6.30 -18.99
N TYR A 53 -0.82 -5.01 -18.68
CA TYR A 53 -1.82 -3.94 -18.86
C TYR A 53 -1.83 -3.35 -20.28
N VAL A 54 -0.83 -3.68 -21.08
CA VAL A 54 -0.68 -3.23 -22.47
C VAL A 54 -0.69 -4.47 -23.36
N TYR A 55 -1.36 -4.37 -24.52
CA TYR A 55 -1.34 -5.43 -25.50
C TYR A 55 0.11 -5.75 -25.88
N PRO A 56 0.58 -7.01 -25.73
CA PRO A 56 1.96 -7.34 -26.00
C PRO A 56 2.22 -7.12 -27.50
N ALA A 57 3.04 -6.11 -27.80
CA ALA A 57 3.55 -5.91 -29.15
C ALA A 57 4.41 -7.12 -29.49
N SER A 58 3.98 -7.91 -30.48
CA SER A 58 4.80 -9.00 -30.98
C SER A 58 6.12 -8.44 -31.54
N PRO A 59 7.29 -9.08 -31.31
CA PRO A 59 8.56 -8.59 -31.88
C PRO A 59 8.55 -8.55 -33.43
N LYS A 60 7.56 -9.22 -34.05
CA LYS A 60 7.34 -9.28 -35.49
C LYS A 60 6.44 -8.16 -36.02
N SER A 61 5.77 -7.39 -35.17
CA SER A 61 4.90 -6.29 -35.61
C SER A 61 5.67 -4.95 -35.65
N CYS A 62 5.49 -4.24 -36.76
CA CYS A 62 6.21 -3.04 -37.20
C CYS A 62 6.43 -1.93 -36.13
N PRO A 63 7.49 -1.10 -36.28
CA PRO A 63 7.99 -0.16 -35.26
C PRO A 63 7.10 1.06 -34.96
N TYR A 64 5.85 1.11 -35.44
CA TYR A 64 4.96 2.28 -35.33
C TYR A 64 3.63 2.04 -34.59
N SER A 65 3.44 0.90 -33.92
CA SER A 65 2.19 0.65 -33.17
C SER A 65 2.21 1.08 -31.70
N GLN A 66 3.32 1.60 -31.19
CA GLN A 66 3.43 2.15 -29.83
C GLN A 66 3.39 3.69 -29.85
N LEU A 67 2.43 4.27 -30.57
CA LEU A 67 2.16 5.71 -30.46
C LEU A 67 1.36 5.94 -29.16
N PRO A 68 1.83 6.78 -28.22
CA PRO A 68 1.11 7.08 -26.99
C PRO A 68 -0.02 8.08 -27.28
N LEU A 69 -1.02 7.71 -28.06
CA LEU A 69 -2.18 8.58 -28.34
C LEU A 69 -3.22 8.54 -27.20
N LEU A 70 -3.00 7.74 -26.15
CA LEU A 70 -3.95 7.54 -25.04
C LEU A 70 -3.36 7.80 -23.64
N ALA A 71 -2.07 8.18 -23.54
CA ALA A 71 -1.41 8.40 -22.25
C ALA A 71 -2.04 9.50 -21.36
N PRO A 72 -2.60 10.64 -21.86
CA PRO A 72 -3.15 11.65 -20.96
C PRO A 72 -4.52 11.29 -20.36
N LEU A 73 -5.21 10.23 -20.83
CA LEU A 73 -6.54 9.86 -20.31
C LEU A 73 -6.50 8.98 -19.06
N VAL A 74 -5.43 8.23 -18.83
CA VAL A 74 -5.33 7.34 -17.66
C VAL A 74 -4.88 8.10 -16.41
N LEU A 75 -4.08 9.17 -16.56
CA LEU A 75 -3.61 9.97 -15.42
C LEU A 75 -4.70 10.91 -14.86
N SER A 76 -5.70 11.29 -15.66
CA SER A 76 -6.79 12.17 -15.21
C SER A 76 -7.87 11.45 -14.39
N ALA A 77 -7.93 10.12 -14.41
CA ALA A 77 -8.94 9.34 -13.67
C ALA A 77 -8.52 8.98 -12.23
N SER A 78 -7.24 9.18 -11.88
CA SER A 78 -6.68 8.87 -10.56
C SER A 78 -6.42 10.13 -9.70
N THR A 79 -7.17 11.20 -9.95
CA THR A 79 -7.28 12.36 -9.03
C THR A 79 -8.73 12.85 -8.99
N ARG A 80 -9.65 11.98 -8.60
CA ARG A 80 -10.95 12.34 -7.99
C ARG A 80 -11.33 11.29 -6.98
#